data_AF-Q06705-F1
#
_entry.id   AF-Q06705-F1
#
_cell.length_a   1.000
_cell.length_b   1.000
_cell.length_c   1.000
_cell.angle_alpha   90.00
_cell.angle_beta   90.00
_cell.angle_gamma   90.00
#
_symmetry.space_group_name_H-M   'P 1'
#
loop_
_entity.id
_entity.type
_entity.pdbx_description
1 polymer ?
#
loop_
_entity_poly.entity_id
_entity_poly.type
_entity_poly.pdbx_seq_one_letter_code
_entity_poly.pdbx_strand_id
1 'polypeptide(L)'
;MSFDRQLTEDQEVVLKQIWTHLFHLWQVPVDGTHIFPNNSLHSSSTPAKKKKSSWFSKLQSSDHTQDSSEAAEAAHLYEKGKIHKALANLDPQTTKKQFWHDIKNETPDATILKFIRARKWNADKTIAMLGHDLYWRKDTINKIINGGERAVYENNETGVIKNLELQKATIQGYDNDMRPVILVRPRLHHSSDQTEQELEKFSLLVIEQSKLFFKENYPASTTILFDLNGFSMSNMDYAPVKFLITCFEAHYPESLGHLLIHKAPWIFNPIWNIIKNWLDPVVASKIVFTKNIDELHKFIQPQYIPRYLGGENDNDLDHYTPPDGSLDVHLKDTETRAMIEKEREELVEQFLTVTAQWIEHQPLNDPAYIQLQEKRVQLSTALCENYSKLDPYIRSRSVYDYNGSLKV
;
A
#
# COMPACT_ATOMS: atom_id res chain seq x y z
N MET A 1 -10.85 -0.50 14.37
CA MET A 1 -9.45 -0.58 13.88
C MET A 1 -8.50 -1.06 14.99
N SER A 2 -8.53 -2.35 15.36
CA SER A 2 -7.82 -2.84 16.56
C SER A 2 -6.35 -3.25 16.40
N PHE A 3 -5.72 -3.09 15.22
CA PHE A 3 -4.34 -3.54 15.01
C PHE A 3 -3.27 -2.60 15.60
N ASP A 4 -3.62 -1.37 15.97
CA ASP A 4 -2.68 -0.39 16.55
C ASP A 4 -2.45 -0.55 18.06
N ARG A 5 -3.10 -1.52 18.73
CA ARG A 5 -3.27 -1.44 20.19
C ARG A 5 -2.12 -1.93 21.07
N GLN A 6 -0.96 -2.31 20.55
CA GLN A 6 0.21 -2.61 21.41
C GLN A 6 1.52 -2.21 20.74
N LEU A 7 1.68 -0.91 20.47
CA LEU A 7 3.03 -0.39 20.28
C LEU A 7 3.77 -0.49 21.61
N THR A 8 4.99 -1.04 21.60
CA THR A 8 5.90 -0.87 22.73
C THR A 8 6.30 0.60 22.87
N GLU A 9 6.82 1.02 24.02
CA GLU A 9 7.29 2.40 24.22
C GLU A 9 8.29 2.82 23.13
N ASP A 10 9.26 1.97 22.81
CA ASP A 10 10.23 2.20 21.72
C ASP A 10 9.57 2.37 20.34
N GLN A 11 8.51 1.61 20.07
CA GLN A 11 7.78 1.67 18.80
C GLN A 11 6.98 2.95 18.69
N GLU A 12 6.38 3.37 19.79
CA GLU A 12 5.66 4.62 19.88
C GLU A 12 6.59 5.83 19.71
N VAL A 13 7.79 5.79 20.30
CA VAL A 13 8.84 6.81 20.10
C VAL A 13 9.14 6.97 18.60
N VAL A 14 9.32 5.86 17.87
CA VAL A 14 9.56 5.93 16.41
C VAL A 14 8.36 6.58 15.70
N LEU A 15 7.12 6.19 16.02
CA LEU A 15 5.93 6.81 15.43
C LEU A 15 5.87 8.33 15.70
N LYS A 16 6.15 8.76 16.94
CA LYS A 16 6.22 10.18 17.31
C LYS A 16 7.32 10.92 16.53
N GLN A 17 8.47 10.29 16.32
CA GLN A 17 9.57 10.89 15.53
C GLN A 17 9.15 11.10 14.07
N ILE A 18 8.48 10.12 13.44
CA ILE A 18 7.97 10.27 12.07
C ILE A 18 6.95 11.41 11.98
N TRP A 19 5.98 11.44 12.89
CA TRP A 19 5.01 12.54 12.94
C TRP A 19 5.69 13.90 13.12
N THR A 20 6.68 14.01 14.00
CA THR A 20 7.43 15.25 14.22
C THR A 20 8.08 15.76 12.92
N HIS A 21 8.67 14.87 12.12
CA HIS A 21 9.25 15.25 10.83
C HIS A 21 8.20 15.64 9.78
N LEU A 22 7.05 14.97 9.75
CA LEU A 22 5.91 15.38 8.92
C LEU A 22 5.36 16.74 9.34
N PHE A 23 5.32 17.02 10.64
CA PHE A 23 4.86 18.30 11.18
C PHE A 23 5.81 19.43 10.79
N HIS A 24 7.13 19.20 10.86
CA HIS A 24 8.13 20.15 10.36
C HIS A 24 7.97 20.39 8.85
N LEU A 25 7.71 19.36 8.05
CA LEU A 25 7.40 19.52 6.62
C LEU A 25 6.15 20.37 6.40
N TRP A 26 5.06 20.09 7.12
CA TRP A 26 3.77 20.76 6.95
C TRP A 26 3.63 22.06 7.74
N GLN A 27 4.70 22.52 8.40
CA GLN A 27 4.74 23.73 9.20
C GLN A 27 3.70 23.72 10.34
N VAL A 28 3.42 22.54 10.90
CA VAL A 28 2.57 22.37 12.10
C VAL A 28 3.47 22.53 13.32
N PRO A 29 3.19 23.47 14.24
CA PRO A 29 4.01 23.63 15.45
C PRO A 29 4.00 22.36 16.32
N VAL A 30 5.20 21.89 16.69
CA VAL A 30 5.37 20.79 17.65
C VAL A 30 6.75 20.85 18.32
N ASP A 31 6.80 20.53 19.62
CA ASP A 31 8.04 20.31 20.36
C ASP A 31 8.30 18.83 20.68
N GLY A 32 8.83 18.12 19.69
CA GLY A 32 9.30 16.75 19.85
C GLY A 32 10.70 16.61 20.46
N THR A 33 11.34 17.64 21.01
CA THR A 33 12.79 17.56 21.36
C THR A 33 13.11 16.41 22.33
N HIS A 34 12.20 16.10 23.25
CA HIS A 34 12.37 15.06 24.27
C HIS A 34 12.34 13.62 23.72
N ILE A 35 11.80 13.38 22.52
CA ILE A 35 11.81 12.05 21.87
C ILE A 35 13.04 11.83 20.97
N PHE A 36 13.97 12.78 20.87
CA PHE A 36 15.24 12.65 20.13
C PHE A 36 16.44 12.78 21.07
N PRO A 37 16.73 11.76 21.92
CA PRO A 37 17.88 11.81 22.83
C PRO A 37 19.18 11.99 22.02
N ASN A 38 20.02 12.94 22.44
CA ASN A 38 21.24 13.36 21.73
C ASN A 38 21.01 13.75 20.26
N ASN A 39 19.82 14.28 19.93
CA ASN A 39 19.38 14.57 18.57
C ASN A 39 19.39 13.34 17.64
N SER A 40 19.42 12.12 18.18
CA SER A 40 19.52 10.91 17.37
C SER A 40 18.13 10.38 17.00
N LEU A 41 18.01 9.87 15.78
CA LEU A 41 16.82 9.14 15.34
C LEU A 41 16.84 7.73 15.91
N HIS A 42 15.68 7.30 16.41
CA HIS A 42 15.54 6.02 17.07
C HIS A 42 15.59 4.87 16.05
N SER A 43 16.25 3.78 16.46
CA SER A 43 16.27 2.52 15.74
C SER A 43 16.03 1.43 16.76
N SER A 44 14.87 0.78 16.74
CA SER A 44 14.65 -0.33 17.68
C SER A 44 15.57 -1.50 17.31
N SER A 45 16.30 -2.03 18.29
CA SER A 45 17.06 -3.26 18.13
C SER A 45 16.07 -4.43 18.14
N THR A 46 15.28 -4.62 17.08
CA THR A 46 14.53 -5.86 16.95
C THR A 46 15.56 -6.99 16.87
N PRO A 47 15.52 -8.03 17.73
CA PRO A 47 16.55 -9.06 17.76
C PRO A 47 16.66 -9.69 16.37
N ALA A 48 17.78 -9.49 15.69
CA ALA A 48 18.10 -10.25 14.50
C ALA A 48 18.02 -11.73 14.86
N LYS A 49 17.11 -12.48 14.23
CA LYS A 49 17.00 -13.95 14.40
C LYS A 49 18.42 -14.51 14.36
N LYS A 50 18.88 -15.11 15.48
CA LYS A 50 20.22 -15.69 15.61
C LYS A 50 20.49 -16.53 14.36
N LYS A 51 21.44 -16.08 13.52
CA LYS A 51 21.93 -16.84 12.38
C LYS A 51 22.37 -18.20 12.92
N LYS A 52 21.62 -19.27 12.64
CA LYS A 52 22.09 -20.63 12.86
C LYS A 52 23.33 -20.78 11.98
N SER A 53 24.49 -20.94 12.62
CA SER A 53 25.76 -21.22 11.99
C SER A 53 25.68 -22.57 11.26
N SER A 54 25.21 -22.56 10.01
CA SER A 54 25.20 -23.75 9.16
C SER A 54 26.44 -23.71 8.26
N TRP A 55 27.49 -24.37 8.74
CA TRP A 55 28.55 -25.16 8.09
C TRP A 55 28.90 -25.06 6.58
N PHE A 56 28.43 -24.09 5.81
CA PHE A 56 28.69 -24.02 4.36
C PHE A 56 29.78 -23.02 3.96
N SER A 57 30.70 -22.65 4.85
CA SER A 57 31.80 -21.71 4.54
C SER A 57 32.95 -22.33 3.73
N LYS A 58 32.70 -23.30 2.84
CA LYS A 58 33.77 -23.96 2.08
C LYS A 58 33.53 -24.19 0.59
N LEU A 59 32.63 -23.45 -0.05
CA LEU A 59 32.53 -23.47 -1.51
C LEU A 59 32.35 -22.07 -2.09
N GLN A 60 33.16 -21.78 -3.11
CA GLN A 60 33.13 -20.63 -4.04
C GLN A 60 33.76 -19.31 -3.58
N SER A 61 35.07 -19.28 -3.76
CA SER A 61 35.78 -18.20 -4.46
C SER A 61 35.26 -18.04 -5.90
N SER A 62 34.58 -16.93 -6.21
CA SER A 62 34.54 -16.28 -7.55
C SER A 62 33.47 -15.19 -7.58
N ASP A 63 33.87 -13.98 -7.99
CA ASP A 63 33.04 -12.92 -8.59
C ASP A 63 31.71 -12.53 -7.93
N HIS A 64 31.74 -11.51 -7.08
CA HIS A 64 31.17 -10.19 -7.38
C HIS A 64 31.30 -9.26 -6.14
N THR A 65 32.15 -8.26 -6.33
CA THR A 65 32.13 -6.90 -5.78
C THR A 65 30.98 -6.49 -4.83
N GLN A 66 31.44 -6.02 -3.66
CA GLN A 66 30.98 -4.82 -2.92
C GLN A 66 29.61 -4.85 -2.25
N ASP A 67 29.51 -5.63 -1.17
CA ASP A 67 28.63 -5.33 -0.05
C ASP A 67 29.44 -4.52 0.99
N SER A 68 29.89 -3.32 0.61
CA SER A 68 30.74 -2.45 1.42
C SER A 68 30.24 -1.01 1.44
N SER A 69 29.06 -0.79 2.04
CA SER A 69 28.73 0.52 2.63
C SER A 69 27.85 0.36 3.87
N GLU A 70 28.33 -0.42 4.86
CA GLU A 70 28.04 -0.13 6.27
C GLU A 70 28.95 0.99 6.81
N ALA A 71 29.59 1.75 5.90
CA ALA A 71 30.21 3.02 6.25
C ALA A 71 29.13 3.87 6.91
N ALA A 72 29.35 4.19 8.18
CA ALA A 72 28.50 5.02 9.02
C ALA A 72 28.04 6.25 8.24
N GLU A 73 26.89 6.14 7.57
CA GLU A 73 26.15 7.27 7.07
C GLU A 73 25.89 8.08 8.34
N ALA A 74 26.55 9.24 8.45
CA ALA A 74 26.48 10.06 9.65
C ALA A 74 25.00 10.20 10.00
N ALA A 75 24.59 9.54 11.10
CA ALA A 75 23.19 9.44 11.46
C ALA A 75 22.62 10.85 11.46
N HIS A 76 21.54 11.07 10.70
CA HIS A 76 20.92 12.39 10.65
C HIS A 76 20.62 12.84 12.06
N LEU A 77 21.14 14.01 12.42
CA LEU A 77 20.81 14.64 13.68
C LEU A 77 19.52 15.42 13.50
N TYR A 78 18.59 15.20 14.40
CA TYR A 78 17.38 15.99 14.55
C TYR A 78 17.74 17.43 14.93
N GLU A 79 17.21 18.39 14.17
CA GLU A 79 17.27 19.82 14.50
C GLU A 79 15.83 20.34 14.57
N LYS A 80 15.43 20.92 15.70
CA LYS A 80 14.07 21.43 15.92
C LYS A 80 13.68 22.44 14.84
N GLY A 81 12.53 22.23 14.21
CA GLY A 81 11.99 23.10 13.17
C GLY A 81 12.65 22.95 11.81
N LYS A 82 13.65 22.08 11.65
CA LYS A 82 14.31 21.83 10.36
C LYS A 82 13.67 20.64 9.65
N ILE A 83 13.36 20.83 8.38
CA ILE A 83 12.84 19.78 7.51
C ILE A 83 13.95 18.75 7.25
N HIS A 84 13.61 17.47 7.39
CA HIS A 84 14.55 16.37 7.11
C HIS A 84 15.00 16.41 5.63
N LYS A 85 16.27 16.06 5.33
CA LYS A 85 16.82 16.14 3.97
C LYS A 85 15.97 15.42 2.91
N ALA A 86 15.37 14.29 3.28
CA ALA A 86 14.56 13.47 2.38
C ALA A 86 13.21 14.11 2.04
N LEU A 87 12.80 15.14 2.79
CA LEU A 87 11.56 15.88 2.61
C LEU A 87 11.81 17.29 2.05
N ALA A 88 13.07 17.71 1.89
CA ALA A 88 13.41 19.10 1.61
C ALA A 88 12.90 19.64 0.25
N ASN A 89 12.71 18.76 -0.73
CA ASN A 89 12.22 19.13 -2.07
C ASN A 89 10.70 19.02 -2.22
N LEU A 90 9.98 18.69 -1.14
CA LEU A 90 8.54 18.51 -1.15
C LEU A 90 7.84 19.83 -0.79
N ASP A 91 6.79 20.18 -1.55
CA ASP A 91 5.96 21.33 -1.21
C ASP A 91 5.08 21.01 0.03
N PRO A 92 5.15 21.82 1.11
CA PRO A 92 4.41 21.57 2.35
C PRO A 92 2.90 21.40 2.17
N GLN A 93 2.25 22.31 1.43
CA GLN A 93 0.80 22.33 1.31
C GLN A 93 0.30 21.21 0.40
N THR A 94 0.98 21.02 -0.73
CA THR A 94 0.67 19.94 -1.68
C THR A 94 0.82 18.58 -1.02
N THR A 95 1.92 18.34 -0.30
CA THR A 95 2.15 17.03 0.33
C THR A 95 1.25 16.76 1.51
N LYS A 96 0.90 17.78 2.32
CA LYS A 96 -0.13 17.64 3.35
C LYS A 96 -1.44 17.19 2.70
N LYS A 97 -1.95 17.97 1.75
CA LYS A 97 -3.21 17.66 1.05
C LYS A 97 -3.16 16.27 0.42
N GLN A 98 -2.09 15.95 -0.30
CA GLN A 98 -1.91 14.68 -0.98
C GLN A 98 -1.92 13.50 0.00
N PHE A 99 -1.15 13.55 1.09
CA PHE A 99 -1.12 12.50 2.10
C PHE A 99 -2.54 12.21 2.63
N TRP A 100 -3.29 13.25 2.98
CA TRP A 100 -4.65 13.12 3.52
C TRP A 100 -5.69 12.63 2.50
N HIS A 101 -5.45 12.79 1.19
CA HIS A 101 -6.22 12.12 0.14
C HIS A 101 -5.77 10.67 -0.09
N ASP A 102 -4.46 10.38 -0.04
CA ASP A 102 -3.88 9.08 -0.33
C ASP A 102 -4.29 8.00 0.69
N ILE A 103 -4.47 8.37 1.97
CA ILE A 103 -4.90 7.43 3.02
C ILE A 103 -6.33 6.92 2.84
N LYS A 104 -7.20 7.66 2.15
CA LYS A 104 -8.59 7.28 1.89
C LYS A 104 -9.35 6.91 3.18
N ASN A 105 -9.73 5.65 3.34
CA ASN A 105 -10.42 5.06 4.49
C ASN A 105 -9.48 4.34 5.49
N GLU A 106 -8.16 4.45 5.31
CA GLU A 106 -7.18 3.97 6.30
C GLU A 106 -6.88 5.06 7.34
N THR A 107 -6.50 4.64 8.55
CA THR A 107 -6.07 5.61 9.56
C THR A 107 -4.70 6.20 9.21
N PRO A 108 -4.42 7.43 9.66
CA PRO A 108 -3.12 8.06 9.43
C PRO A 108 -1.98 7.25 10.06
N ASP A 109 -2.17 6.77 11.29
CA ASP A 109 -1.17 5.95 11.99
C ASP A 109 -0.95 4.61 11.29
N ALA A 110 -2.02 3.91 10.87
CA ALA A 110 -1.87 2.65 10.15
C ALA A 110 -1.08 2.83 8.86
N THR A 111 -1.33 3.93 8.12
CA THR A 111 -0.58 4.25 6.90
C THR A 111 0.91 4.44 7.21
N ILE A 112 1.24 5.29 8.20
CA ILE A 112 2.64 5.55 8.59
C ILE A 112 3.32 4.29 9.13
N LEU A 113 2.61 3.49 9.92
CA LEU A 113 3.13 2.27 10.51
C LEU A 113 3.52 1.22 9.46
N LYS A 114 2.91 1.21 8.28
CA LYS A 114 3.36 0.35 7.17
C LYS A 114 4.80 0.69 6.76
N PHE A 115 5.14 1.97 6.64
CA PHE A 115 6.50 2.42 6.32
C PHE A 115 7.48 2.12 7.46
N ILE A 116 7.07 2.41 8.71
CA ILE A 116 7.89 2.15 9.90
C ILE A 116 8.26 0.66 9.99
N ARG A 117 7.27 -0.24 9.83
CA ARG A 117 7.46 -1.69 9.88
C ARG A 117 8.34 -2.18 8.73
N ALA A 118 8.13 -1.69 7.51
CA ALA A 118 8.95 -2.02 6.34
C ALA A 118 10.41 -1.58 6.47
N ARG A 119 10.69 -0.55 7.29
CA ARG A 119 12.04 -0.10 7.62
C ARG A 119 12.50 -0.54 9.01
N LYS A 120 11.85 -1.59 9.55
CA LYS A 120 12.24 -2.28 10.79
C LYS A 120 12.41 -1.31 11.96
N TRP A 121 11.49 -0.35 12.09
CA TRP A 121 11.48 0.65 13.16
C TRP A 121 12.73 1.56 13.19
N ASN A 122 13.38 1.75 12.04
CA ASN A 122 14.44 2.74 11.87
C ASN A 122 13.84 4.05 11.35
N ALA A 123 13.85 5.11 12.15
CA ALA A 123 13.17 6.34 11.81
C ALA A 123 13.76 7.05 10.58
N ASP A 124 15.08 7.14 10.46
CA ASP A 124 15.75 7.81 9.33
C ASP A 124 15.40 7.14 7.98
N LYS A 125 15.54 5.81 7.93
CA LYS A 125 15.18 5.02 6.74
C LYS A 125 13.69 5.10 6.43
N THR A 126 12.84 5.22 7.45
CA THR A 126 11.40 5.42 7.28
C THR A 126 11.10 6.77 6.63
N ILE A 127 11.70 7.85 7.12
CA ILE A 127 11.48 9.20 6.56
C ILE A 127 11.99 9.26 5.12
N ALA A 128 13.13 8.63 4.82
CA ALA A 128 13.65 8.52 3.47
C ALA A 128 12.67 7.82 2.52
N MET A 129 12.10 6.68 2.95
CA MET A 129 11.10 5.94 2.17
C MET A 129 9.80 6.74 1.99
N LEU A 130 9.30 7.36 3.05
CA LEU A 130 8.07 8.14 3.01
C LEU A 130 8.22 9.37 2.10
N GLY A 131 9.37 10.05 2.13
CA GLY A 131 9.67 11.17 1.24
C GLY A 131 9.69 10.76 -0.24
N HIS A 132 10.30 9.61 -0.54
CA HIS A 132 10.30 9.05 -1.90
C HIS A 132 8.88 8.67 -2.35
N ASP A 133 8.07 8.07 -1.47
CA ASP A 133 6.68 7.73 -1.79
C ASP A 133 5.81 8.97 -2.04
N LEU A 134 5.88 9.98 -1.16
CA LEU A 134 5.15 11.24 -1.33
C LEU A 134 5.48 11.91 -2.67
N TYR A 135 6.76 11.89 -3.06
CA TYR A 135 7.19 12.41 -4.37
C TYR A 135 6.63 11.59 -5.52
N TRP A 136 6.73 10.26 -5.46
CA TRP A 136 6.29 9.36 -6.54
C TRP A 136 4.77 9.39 -6.74
N ARG A 137 3.99 9.51 -5.65
CA ARG A 137 2.53 9.57 -5.70
C ARG A 137 1.98 10.88 -6.27
N LYS A 138 2.81 11.92 -6.32
CA LYS A 138 2.41 13.29 -6.66
C LYS A 138 1.66 13.34 -7.99
N ASP A 139 0.53 14.05 -7.99
CA ASP A 139 -0.32 14.36 -9.14
C ASP A 139 -0.95 13.19 -9.92
N THR A 140 -0.58 11.94 -9.64
CA THR A 140 -0.94 10.80 -10.50
C THR A 140 -1.93 9.84 -9.85
N ILE A 141 -1.63 9.35 -8.64
CA ILE A 141 -2.35 8.20 -8.07
C ILE A 141 -3.82 8.51 -7.80
N ASN A 142 -4.11 9.64 -7.16
CA ASN A 142 -5.50 10.03 -6.92
C ASN A 142 -6.26 10.34 -8.21
N LYS A 143 -5.59 10.82 -9.28
CA LYS A 143 -6.26 11.00 -10.58
C LYS A 143 -6.63 9.66 -11.21
N ILE A 144 -5.77 8.65 -11.09
CA ILE A 144 -6.04 7.29 -11.60
C ILE A 144 -7.29 6.72 -10.91
N ILE A 145 -7.30 6.64 -9.58
CA ILE A 145 -8.42 6.03 -8.86
C ILE A 145 -9.70 6.85 -8.95
N ASN A 146 -9.62 8.19 -8.92
CA ASN A 146 -10.79 9.05 -9.02
C ASN A 146 -11.42 9.02 -10.42
N GLY A 147 -10.60 9.00 -11.48
CA GLY A 147 -11.09 8.82 -12.85
C GLY A 147 -11.61 7.41 -13.11
N GLY A 148 -11.04 6.41 -12.42
CA GLY A 148 -11.43 5.02 -12.51
C GLY A 148 -11.31 4.46 -13.93
N GLU A 149 -12.03 3.38 -14.17
CA GLU A 149 -12.13 2.72 -15.49
C GLU A 149 -12.71 3.67 -16.54
N ARG A 150 -13.68 4.50 -16.17
CA ARG A 150 -14.36 5.41 -17.10
C ARG A 150 -13.40 6.42 -17.75
N ALA A 151 -12.53 7.05 -16.97
CA ALA A 151 -11.58 8.03 -17.52
C ALA A 151 -10.63 7.41 -18.55
N VAL A 152 -10.34 6.11 -18.45
CA VAL A 152 -9.53 5.38 -19.43
C VAL A 152 -10.23 5.33 -20.80
N TYR A 153 -11.53 5.07 -20.82
CA TYR A 153 -12.35 5.10 -22.03
C TYR A 153 -12.49 6.52 -22.59
N GLU A 154 -12.71 7.51 -21.73
CA GLU A 154 -12.81 8.92 -22.14
C GLU A 154 -11.52 9.44 -22.77
N ASN A 155 -10.37 8.99 -22.28
CA ASN A 155 -9.05 9.36 -22.82
C ASN A 155 -8.59 8.46 -23.97
N ASN A 156 -9.36 7.44 -24.35
CA ASN A 156 -9.02 6.45 -25.39
C ASN A 156 -7.65 5.76 -25.16
N GLU A 157 -7.38 5.36 -23.92
CA GLU A 157 -6.13 4.69 -23.53
C GLU A 157 -6.19 3.20 -23.88
N THR A 158 -6.03 2.89 -25.17
CA THR A 158 -6.34 1.59 -25.76
C THR A 158 -5.65 0.40 -25.08
N GLY A 159 -4.41 0.55 -24.62
CA GLY A 159 -3.70 -0.52 -23.93
C GLY A 159 -4.32 -0.81 -22.55
N VAL A 160 -4.68 0.23 -21.79
CA VAL A 160 -5.37 0.05 -20.50
C VAL A 160 -6.77 -0.53 -20.71
N ILE A 161 -7.52 -0.04 -21.71
CA ILE A 161 -8.82 -0.59 -22.12
C ILE A 161 -8.70 -2.09 -22.40
N LYS A 162 -7.69 -2.50 -23.18
CA LYS A 162 -7.46 -3.90 -23.50
C LYS A 162 -7.22 -4.76 -22.26
N ASN A 163 -6.48 -4.24 -21.27
CA ASN A 163 -6.23 -4.93 -20.01
C ASN A 163 -7.51 -5.10 -19.17
N LEU A 164 -8.39 -4.10 -19.16
CA LEU A 164 -9.71 -4.12 -18.50
C LEU A 164 -10.68 -5.10 -19.20
N GLU A 165 -10.80 -5.02 -20.52
CA GLU A 165 -11.71 -5.86 -21.30
C GLU A 165 -11.33 -7.33 -21.26
N LEU A 166 -10.03 -7.63 -21.28
CA LEU A 166 -9.52 -8.98 -21.05
C LEU A 166 -9.58 -9.41 -19.58
N GLN A 167 -9.98 -8.51 -18.66
CA GLN A 167 -10.01 -8.78 -17.22
C GLN A 167 -8.70 -9.45 -16.76
N LYS A 168 -7.54 -8.87 -17.14
CA LYS A 168 -6.23 -9.48 -16.85
C LYS A 168 -5.93 -9.51 -15.35
N ALA A 169 -6.42 -8.53 -14.61
CA ALA A 169 -6.38 -8.49 -13.15
C ALA A 169 -7.71 -7.97 -12.62
N THR A 170 -8.36 -8.73 -11.73
CA THR A 170 -9.66 -8.37 -11.15
C THR A 170 -9.73 -8.71 -9.67
N ILE A 171 -10.51 -7.96 -8.90
CA ILE A 171 -10.71 -8.21 -7.47
C ILE A 171 -11.84 -9.23 -7.29
N GLN A 172 -11.54 -10.36 -6.65
CA GLN A 172 -12.40 -11.53 -6.49
C GLN A 172 -12.62 -11.86 -5.01
N GLY A 173 -13.40 -11.02 -4.33
CA GLY A 173 -13.76 -11.26 -2.93
C GLY A 173 -12.55 -11.21 -1.98
N TYR A 174 -12.49 -12.15 -1.04
CA TYR A 174 -11.55 -12.08 0.09
C TYR A 174 -10.82 -13.40 0.37
N ASP A 175 -9.62 -13.29 0.94
CA ASP A 175 -8.90 -14.41 1.54
C ASP A 175 -9.44 -14.73 2.95
N ASN A 176 -8.90 -15.77 3.58
CA ASN A 176 -9.34 -16.26 4.89
C ASN A 176 -9.09 -15.26 6.04
N ASP A 177 -8.25 -14.24 5.83
CA ASP A 177 -8.00 -13.14 6.77
C ASP A 177 -8.68 -11.83 6.32
N MET A 178 -9.66 -11.93 5.41
CA MET A 178 -10.42 -10.81 4.85
C MET A 178 -9.58 -9.77 4.07
N ARG A 179 -8.45 -10.19 3.50
CA ARG A 179 -7.74 -9.38 2.50
C ARG A 179 -8.44 -9.50 1.15
N PRO A 180 -8.66 -8.42 0.40
CA PRO A 180 -9.14 -8.54 -0.98
C PRO A 180 -8.21 -9.44 -1.79
N VAL A 181 -8.79 -10.24 -2.69
CA VAL A 181 -8.02 -11.10 -3.59
C VAL A 181 -7.96 -10.47 -4.97
N ILE A 182 -6.79 -10.15 -5.48
CA ILE A 182 -6.60 -9.81 -6.90
C ILE A 182 -6.27 -11.09 -7.66
N LEU A 183 -7.16 -11.54 -8.53
CA LEU A 183 -6.89 -12.59 -9.50
C LEU A 183 -6.16 -11.98 -10.70
N VAL A 184 -4.94 -12.42 -10.97
CA VAL A 184 -4.16 -12.05 -12.15
C VAL A 184 -4.10 -13.26 -13.09
N ARG A 185 -4.38 -13.06 -14.38
CA ARG A 185 -4.41 -14.11 -15.42
C ARG A 185 -3.34 -13.90 -16.50
N PRO A 186 -2.05 -14.18 -16.20
CA PRO A 186 -0.92 -14.01 -17.11
C PRO A 186 -1.09 -14.61 -18.51
N ARG A 187 -1.85 -15.70 -18.67
CA ARG A 187 -2.12 -16.30 -19.99
C ARG A 187 -2.74 -15.33 -21.02
N LEU A 188 -3.37 -14.25 -20.53
CA LEU A 188 -4.00 -13.20 -21.34
C LEU A 188 -3.04 -12.04 -21.64
N HIS A 189 -1.83 -12.04 -21.08
CA HIS A 189 -0.86 -10.98 -21.29
C HIS A 189 -0.09 -11.17 -22.60
N HIS A 190 -0.04 -10.12 -23.40
CA HIS A 190 0.92 -9.95 -24.48
C HIS A 190 1.49 -8.54 -24.40
N SER A 191 2.82 -8.41 -24.46
CA SER A 191 3.48 -7.11 -24.34
C SER A 191 3.12 -6.15 -25.48
N SER A 192 2.73 -6.66 -26.65
CA SER A 192 2.31 -5.87 -27.81
C SER A 192 0.98 -5.14 -27.65
N ASP A 193 0.17 -5.51 -26.65
CA ASP A 193 -1.17 -4.96 -26.46
C ASP A 193 -1.18 -3.58 -25.79
N GLN A 194 -0.04 -3.15 -25.21
CA GLN A 194 0.04 -1.90 -24.46
C GLN A 194 1.47 -1.38 -24.35
N THR A 195 1.60 -0.10 -24.07
CA THR A 195 2.87 0.50 -23.61
C THR A 195 3.14 0.15 -22.15
N GLU A 196 4.39 0.34 -21.70
CA GLU A 196 4.76 0.17 -20.28
C GLU A 196 3.97 1.15 -19.39
N GLN A 197 3.81 2.42 -19.80
CA GLN A 197 3.05 3.42 -19.06
C GLN A 197 1.57 3.04 -18.88
N GLU A 198 0.93 2.49 -19.91
CA GLU A 198 -0.44 1.99 -19.81
C GLU A 198 -0.53 0.79 -18.87
N LEU A 199 0.45 -0.11 -18.91
CA LEU A 199 0.51 -1.28 -18.03
C LEU A 199 0.75 -0.90 -16.56
N GLU A 200 1.60 0.09 -16.30
CA GLU A 200 1.81 0.70 -14.98
C GLU A 200 0.51 1.32 -14.48
N LYS A 201 -0.15 2.15 -15.30
CA LYS A 201 -1.42 2.79 -14.93
C LYS A 201 -2.50 1.76 -14.61
N PHE A 202 -2.64 0.71 -15.43
CA PHE A 202 -3.56 -0.39 -15.15
C PHE A 202 -3.25 -1.06 -13.81
N SER A 203 -1.98 -1.37 -13.57
CA SER A 203 -1.53 -2.01 -12.32
C SER A 203 -1.83 -1.15 -11.10
N LEU A 204 -1.58 0.16 -11.18
CA LEU A 204 -1.88 1.12 -10.12
C LEU A 204 -3.37 1.28 -9.87
N LEU A 205 -4.19 1.30 -10.94
CA LEU A 205 -5.64 1.32 -10.82
C LEU A 205 -6.14 0.11 -10.03
N VAL A 206 -5.67 -1.11 -10.36
CA VAL A 206 -6.07 -2.33 -9.66
C VAL A 206 -5.59 -2.32 -8.20
N ILE A 207 -4.36 -1.88 -7.92
CA ILE A 207 -3.84 -1.78 -6.55
C ILE A 207 -4.67 -0.79 -5.73
N GLU A 208 -4.93 0.42 -6.23
CA GLU A 208 -5.71 1.43 -5.51
C GLU A 208 -7.18 1.02 -5.35
N GLN A 209 -7.78 0.35 -6.34
CA GLN A 209 -9.11 -0.24 -6.20
C GLN A 209 -9.13 -1.30 -5.10
N SER A 210 -8.09 -2.15 -4.99
CA SER A 210 -8.02 -3.18 -3.95
C SER A 210 -8.02 -2.58 -2.54
N LYS A 211 -7.43 -1.40 -2.34
CA LYS A 211 -7.45 -0.70 -1.05
C LYS A 211 -8.87 -0.32 -0.61
N LEU A 212 -9.77 -0.04 -1.54
CA LEU A 212 -11.17 0.28 -1.23
C LEU A 212 -11.93 -0.91 -0.63
N PHE A 213 -11.42 -2.13 -0.78
CA PHE A 213 -12.02 -3.33 -0.20
C PHE A 213 -11.55 -3.62 1.23
N PHE A 214 -10.59 -2.86 1.78
CA PHE A 214 -10.09 -3.12 3.14
C PHE A 214 -11.22 -3.03 4.17
N LYS A 215 -11.23 -4.00 5.09
CA LYS A 215 -12.24 -4.10 6.15
C LYS A 215 -11.68 -3.67 7.48
N GLU A 216 -12.53 -3.02 8.26
CA GLU A 216 -12.17 -2.62 9.62
C GLU A 216 -11.78 -3.85 10.46
N ASN A 217 -10.74 -3.70 11.27
CA ASN A 217 -10.19 -4.76 12.15
C ASN A 217 -9.51 -5.94 11.44
N TYR A 218 -9.40 -5.89 10.11
CA TYR A 218 -8.62 -6.84 9.33
C TYR A 218 -7.33 -6.20 8.78
N PRO A 219 -6.33 -7.00 8.38
CA PRO A 219 -5.09 -6.49 7.81
C PRO A 219 -5.36 -5.67 6.53
N ALA A 220 -4.90 -4.42 6.51
CA ALA A 220 -4.99 -3.50 5.35
C ALA A 220 -3.95 -3.86 4.27
N SER A 221 -4.13 -5.04 3.69
CA SER A 221 -3.24 -5.67 2.71
C SER A 221 -4.06 -6.54 1.75
N THR A 222 -3.48 -6.91 0.62
CA THR A 222 -4.14 -7.65 -0.47
C THR A 222 -3.45 -8.98 -0.71
N THR A 223 -4.23 -10.01 -1.06
CA THR A 223 -3.71 -11.28 -1.57
C THR A 223 -3.77 -11.28 -3.09
N ILE A 224 -2.69 -11.64 -3.77
CA ILE A 224 -2.64 -11.75 -5.23
C ILE A 224 -2.64 -13.22 -5.60
N LEU A 225 -3.67 -13.68 -6.31
CA LEU A 225 -3.72 -14.99 -6.93
C LEU A 225 -3.21 -14.89 -8.37
N PHE A 226 -1.99 -15.32 -8.60
CA PHE A 226 -1.32 -15.30 -9.90
C PHE A 226 -1.55 -16.65 -10.62
N ASP A 227 -2.59 -16.71 -11.46
CA ASP A 227 -3.00 -17.94 -12.15
C ASP A 227 -2.16 -18.22 -13.41
N LEU A 228 -1.18 -19.12 -13.29
CA LEU A 228 -0.34 -19.54 -14.42
C LEU A 228 -0.93 -20.68 -15.24
N ASN A 229 -2.19 -21.06 -15.03
CA ASN A 229 -2.85 -22.04 -15.89
C ASN A 229 -2.88 -21.54 -17.34
N GLY A 230 -2.32 -22.32 -18.27
CA GLY A 230 -2.22 -21.93 -19.68
C GLY A 230 -1.15 -20.86 -19.99
N PHE A 231 -0.32 -20.48 -19.01
CA PHE A 231 0.81 -19.59 -19.26
C PHE A 231 1.84 -20.21 -20.21
N SER A 232 2.37 -19.39 -21.11
CA SER A 232 3.40 -19.78 -22.08
C SER A 232 4.47 -18.69 -22.22
N MET A 233 5.54 -18.98 -22.96
CA MET A 233 6.61 -17.99 -23.19
C MET A 233 6.14 -16.74 -23.94
N SER A 234 5.08 -16.80 -24.76
CA SER A 234 4.52 -15.62 -25.43
C SER A 234 3.84 -14.64 -24.47
N ASN A 235 3.60 -15.06 -23.22
CA ASN A 235 3.01 -14.24 -22.18
C ASN A 235 4.04 -13.67 -21.20
N MET A 236 5.30 -14.12 -21.27
CA MET A 236 6.32 -13.69 -20.33
C MET A 236 6.74 -12.26 -20.64
N ASP A 237 6.56 -11.38 -19.66
CA ASP A 237 6.99 -10.00 -19.69
C ASP A 237 7.57 -9.60 -18.33
N TYR A 238 8.84 -9.22 -18.31
CA TYR A 238 9.54 -8.88 -17.06
C TYR A 238 9.29 -7.45 -16.59
N ALA A 239 8.88 -6.54 -17.49
CA ALA A 239 8.62 -5.14 -17.14
C ALA A 239 7.53 -5.00 -16.07
N PRO A 240 6.30 -5.54 -16.24
CA PRO A 240 5.27 -5.47 -15.20
C PRO A 240 5.68 -6.18 -13.91
N VAL A 241 6.43 -7.26 -14.00
CA VAL A 241 6.92 -7.97 -12.80
C VAL A 241 7.83 -7.07 -11.98
N LYS A 242 8.80 -6.40 -12.62
CA LYS A 242 9.71 -5.46 -11.93
C LYS A 242 8.97 -4.25 -11.39
N PHE A 243 8.00 -3.71 -12.14
CA PHE A 243 7.18 -2.60 -11.69
C PHE A 243 6.38 -2.98 -10.43
N LEU A 244 5.68 -4.12 -10.45
CA LEU A 244 4.91 -4.59 -9.30
C LEU A 244 5.80 -4.84 -8.07
N ILE A 245 6.99 -5.41 -8.25
CA ILE A 245 7.98 -5.55 -7.16
C ILE A 245 8.32 -4.17 -6.59
N THR A 246 8.69 -3.21 -7.44
CA THR A 246 8.99 -1.84 -7.01
C THR A 246 7.82 -1.21 -6.24
N CYS A 247 6.59 -1.37 -6.74
CA CYS A 247 5.40 -0.90 -6.04
C CYS A 247 5.31 -1.48 -4.63
N PHE A 248 5.37 -2.79 -4.45
CA PHE A 248 5.19 -3.42 -3.13
C PHE A 248 6.39 -3.26 -2.18
N GLU A 249 7.59 -3.01 -2.69
CA GLU A 249 8.79 -2.79 -1.87
C GLU A 249 9.00 -1.32 -1.47
N ALA A 250 8.60 -0.37 -2.34
CA ALA A 250 8.89 1.05 -2.17
C ALA A 250 7.66 1.92 -1.85
N HIS A 251 6.49 1.59 -2.40
CA HIS A 251 5.32 2.49 -2.42
C HIS A 251 4.06 1.95 -1.74
N TYR A 252 3.99 0.63 -1.59
CA TYR A 252 2.92 -0.09 -0.91
C TYR A 252 3.50 -1.04 0.15
N PRO A 253 4.37 -0.55 1.06
CA PRO A 253 4.95 -1.39 2.11
C PRO A 253 3.84 -2.06 2.93
N GLU A 254 4.11 -3.28 3.38
CA GLU A 254 3.18 -4.05 4.23
C GLU A 254 1.76 -4.19 3.65
N SER A 255 1.57 -3.95 2.35
CA SER A 255 0.27 -4.01 1.67
C SER A 255 0.08 -5.28 0.83
N LEU A 256 1.13 -6.10 0.66
CA LEU A 256 1.02 -7.47 0.16
C LEU A 256 0.85 -8.42 1.36
N GLY A 257 -0.23 -9.20 1.36
CA GLY A 257 -0.47 -10.29 2.31
C GLY A 257 0.17 -11.58 1.80
N HIS A 258 -0.36 -12.12 0.71
CA HIS A 258 0.19 -13.28 0.01
C HIS A 258 0.29 -13.03 -1.49
N LEU A 259 1.31 -13.59 -2.14
CA LEU A 259 1.36 -13.77 -3.59
C LEU A 259 1.31 -15.27 -3.87
N LEU A 260 0.13 -15.75 -4.26
CA LEU A 260 -0.14 -17.15 -4.56
C LEU A 260 0.15 -17.42 -6.04
N ILE A 261 1.29 -18.05 -6.33
CA ILE A 261 1.63 -18.48 -7.68
C ILE A 261 0.97 -19.84 -7.94
N HIS A 262 -0.15 -19.82 -8.65
CA HIS A 262 -0.99 -20.99 -8.85
C HIS A 262 -0.72 -21.69 -10.18
N LYS A 263 -0.68 -23.04 -10.19
CA LYS A 263 -0.53 -23.87 -11.39
C LYS A 263 0.66 -23.48 -12.28
N ALA A 264 1.79 -23.11 -11.68
CA ALA A 264 3.01 -22.79 -12.42
C ALA A 264 3.45 -23.97 -13.32
N PRO A 265 3.52 -23.79 -14.65
CA PRO A 265 3.99 -24.84 -15.55
C PRO A 265 5.51 -25.04 -15.39
N TRP A 266 6.05 -26.18 -15.84
CA TRP A 266 7.48 -26.49 -15.71
C TRP A 266 8.41 -25.43 -16.32
N ILE A 267 7.94 -24.77 -17.39
CA ILE A 267 8.67 -23.68 -18.06
C ILE A 267 8.81 -22.41 -17.21
N PHE A 268 8.01 -22.27 -16.15
CA PHE A 268 8.11 -21.18 -15.19
C PHE A 268 9.32 -21.33 -14.24
N ASN A 269 9.89 -22.53 -14.10
CA ASN A 269 11.02 -22.74 -13.17
C ASN A 269 12.26 -21.88 -13.51
N PRO A 270 12.75 -21.82 -14.76
CA PRO A 270 13.81 -20.88 -15.14
C PRO A 270 13.44 -19.42 -14.93
N ILE A 271 12.20 -19.03 -15.25
CA ILE A 271 11.69 -17.66 -15.06
C ILE A 271 11.72 -17.29 -13.58
N TRP A 272 11.21 -18.16 -12.71
CA TRP A 272 11.22 -17.96 -11.27
C TRP A 272 12.64 -17.83 -10.71
N ASN A 273 13.58 -18.62 -11.23
CA ASN A 273 14.99 -18.52 -10.82
C ASN A 273 15.62 -17.15 -11.13
N ILE A 274 15.08 -16.41 -12.12
CA ILE A 274 15.47 -15.04 -12.41
C ILE A 274 14.75 -14.08 -11.47
N ILE A 275 13.41 -14.15 -11.41
CA ILE A 275 12.56 -13.22 -10.64
C ILE A 275 12.95 -13.21 -9.16
N LYS A 276 13.23 -14.37 -8.56
CA LYS A 276 13.56 -14.46 -7.13
C LYS A 276 14.78 -13.62 -6.71
N ASN A 277 15.69 -13.33 -7.63
CA ASN A 277 16.89 -12.53 -7.37
C ASN A 277 16.59 -11.02 -7.34
N TRP A 278 15.39 -10.61 -7.74
CA TRP A 278 14.93 -9.22 -7.69
C TRP A 278 14.14 -8.89 -6.42
N LEU A 279 13.77 -9.91 -5.64
CA LEU A 279 12.87 -9.76 -4.51
C LEU A 279 13.65 -9.50 -3.22
N ASP A 280 13.19 -8.53 -2.45
CA ASP A 280 13.61 -8.38 -1.07
C ASP A 280 13.11 -9.56 -0.20
N PRO A 281 13.75 -9.82 0.96
CA PRO A 281 13.38 -10.95 1.82
C PRO A 281 11.95 -10.91 2.37
N VAL A 282 11.35 -9.73 2.56
CA VAL A 282 9.97 -9.56 3.05
C VAL A 282 8.99 -9.96 1.97
N VAL A 283 9.14 -9.46 0.74
CA VAL A 283 8.25 -9.83 -0.38
C VAL A 283 8.42 -11.31 -0.73
N ALA A 284 9.67 -11.80 -0.82
CA ALA A 284 9.93 -13.20 -1.10
C ALA A 284 9.27 -14.14 -0.08
N SER A 285 9.21 -13.75 1.19
CA SER A 285 8.57 -14.55 2.26
C SER A 285 7.05 -14.66 2.15
N LYS A 286 6.41 -13.77 1.37
CA LYS A 286 4.95 -13.74 1.15
C LYS A 286 4.52 -14.55 -0.07
N ILE A 287 5.47 -15.07 -0.86
CA ILE A 287 5.20 -15.87 -2.05
C ILE A 287 4.94 -17.32 -1.66
N VAL A 288 3.81 -17.86 -2.12
CA VAL A 288 3.43 -19.25 -1.90
C VAL A 288 3.08 -19.88 -3.26
N PHE A 289 3.65 -21.04 -3.54
CA PHE A 289 3.29 -21.82 -4.72
C PHE A 289 2.12 -22.75 -4.38
N THR A 290 1.08 -22.74 -5.20
CA THR A 290 -0.06 -23.66 -5.08
C THR A 290 -0.31 -24.40 -6.39
N LYS A 291 -0.75 -25.66 -6.33
CA LYS A 291 -0.89 -26.55 -7.50
C LYS A 291 -2.33 -26.97 -7.78
N ASN A 292 -3.16 -27.04 -6.76
CA ASN A 292 -4.53 -27.54 -6.82
C ASN A 292 -5.44 -26.73 -5.90
N ILE A 293 -6.74 -27.05 -5.95
CA ILE A 293 -7.76 -26.35 -5.19
C ILE A 293 -7.59 -26.51 -3.67
N ASP A 294 -7.18 -27.69 -3.19
CA ASP A 294 -6.95 -27.95 -1.76
C ASP A 294 -5.84 -27.07 -1.17
N GLU A 295 -4.82 -26.77 -1.96
CA GLU A 295 -3.76 -25.83 -1.58
C GLU A 295 -4.23 -24.37 -1.59
N LEU A 296 -5.13 -23.99 -2.51
CA LEU A 296 -5.75 -22.66 -2.51
C LEU A 296 -6.70 -22.47 -1.32
N HIS A 297 -7.46 -23.50 -0.92
CA HIS A 297 -8.39 -23.45 0.22
C HIS A 297 -7.73 -23.09 1.55
N LYS A 298 -6.42 -23.28 1.68
CA LYS A 298 -5.64 -22.82 2.85
C LYS A 298 -5.65 -21.31 2.99
N PHE A 299 -5.86 -20.58 1.89
CA PHE A 299 -5.78 -19.13 1.83
C PHE A 299 -7.11 -18.47 1.44
N ILE A 300 -7.90 -19.07 0.56
CA ILE A 300 -9.10 -18.45 -0.02
C ILE A 300 -10.26 -19.45 0.06
N GLN A 301 -11.44 -18.99 0.50
CA GLN A 301 -12.63 -19.84 0.56
C GLN A 301 -13.18 -20.15 -0.86
N PRO A 302 -13.81 -21.32 -1.07
CA PRO A 302 -14.27 -21.77 -2.40
C PRO A 302 -15.11 -20.73 -3.16
N GLN A 303 -16.01 -19.99 -2.48
CA GLN A 303 -16.91 -19.01 -3.10
C GLN A 303 -16.21 -17.80 -3.73
N TYR A 304 -14.92 -17.60 -3.45
CA TYR A 304 -14.10 -16.53 -4.03
C TYR A 304 -13.11 -17.05 -5.09
N ILE A 305 -12.99 -18.37 -5.25
CA ILE A 305 -12.13 -19.00 -6.26
C ILE A 305 -12.95 -19.29 -7.53
N PRO A 306 -12.50 -18.89 -8.73
CA PRO A 306 -13.19 -19.19 -9.98
C PRO A 306 -13.45 -20.68 -10.21
N ARG A 307 -14.61 -21.04 -10.81
CA ARG A 307 -14.96 -22.43 -11.11
C ARG A 307 -13.93 -23.20 -11.94
N TYR A 308 -13.29 -22.55 -12.93
CA TYR A 308 -12.26 -23.21 -13.74
C TYR A 308 -10.97 -23.55 -12.96
N LEU A 309 -10.80 -22.95 -11.78
CA LEU A 309 -9.74 -23.30 -10.81
C LEU A 309 -10.21 -24.32 -9.77
N GLY A 310 -11.47 -24.76 -9.83
CA GLY A 310 -12.08 -25.74 -8.92
C GLY A 310 -12.87 -25.10 -7.78
N GLY A 311 -13.07 -23.78 -7.76
CA GLY A 311 -13.89 -23.11 -6.75
C GLY A 311 -15.36 -23.00 -7.13
N GLU A 312 -16.07 -22.09 -6.46
CA GLU A 312 -17.52 -21.89 -6.57
C GLU A 312 -17.90 -20.50 -7.11
N ASN A 313 -16.92 -19.61 -7.33
CA ASN A 313 -17.17 -18.27 -7.86
C ASN A 313 -17.60 -18.33 -9.33
N ASP A 314 -18.83 -17.87 -9.60
CA ASP A 314 -19.50 -17.83 -10.90
C ASP A 314 -19.34 -16.52 -11.67
N ASN A 315 -18.50 -15.60 -11.18
CA ASN A 315 -18.25 -14.35 -11.89
C ASN A 315 -17.78 -14.61 -13.32
N ASP A 316 -18.40 -13.91 -14.28
CA ASP A 316 -18.02 -13.98 -15.69
C ASP A 316 -16.73 -13.17 -15.92
N LEU A 317 -15.62 -13.90 -15.98
CA LEU A 317 -14.29 -13.31 -16.18
C LEU A 317 -13.95 -13.08 -17.65
N ASP A 318 -14.83 -13.43 -18.59
CA ASP A 318 -14.57 -13.28 -20.03
C ASP A 318 -15.49 -12.25 -20.69
N HIS A 319 -16.43 -11.65 -19.94
CA HIS A 319 -17.23 -10.51 -20.38
C HIS A 319 -17.04 -9.30 -19.45
N TYR A 320 -16.49 -8.21 -19.99
CA TYR A 320 -16.36 -6.93 -19.30
C TYR A 320 -17.39 -5.94 -19.83
N THR A 321 -18.09 -5.26 -18.93
CA THR A 321 -19.00 -4.16 -19.25
C THR A 321 -18.36 -2.85 -18.81
N PRO A 322 -17.94 -1.98 -19.75
CA PRO A 322 -17.38 -0.68 -19.41
C PRO A 322 -18.36 0.18 -18.61
N PRO A 323 -17.90 0.91 -17.57
CA PRO A 323 -18.73 1.89 -16.90
C PRO A 323 -19.18 3.00 -17.86
N ASP A 324 -20.49 3.19 -17.96
CA ASP A 324 -21.13 4.21 -18.80
C ASP A 324 -21.31 5.56 -18.10
N GLY A 325 -20.93 5.65 -16.83
CA GLY A 325 -21.08 6.84 -15.99
C GLY A 325 -22.47 7.04 -15.42
N SER A 326 -23.42 6.11 -15.61
CA SER A 326 -24.79 6.21 -15.09
C SER A 326 -24.85 6.23 -13.56
N LEU A 327 -23.87 5.63 -12.86
CA LEU A 327 -23.77 5.66 -11.40
C LEU A 327 -22.95 6.84 -10.86
N ASP A 328 -22.34 7.67 -11.71
CA ASP A 328 -21.51 8.83 -11.33
C ASP A 328 -22.36 10.08 -11.01
N VAL A 329 -23.56 9.88 -10.47
CA VAL A 329 -24.58 10.93 -10.30
C VAL A 329 -24.11 12.05 -9.36
N HIS A 330 -23.23 11.73 -8.41
CA HIS A 330 -22.74 12.66 -7.39
C HIS A 330 -21.50 13.46 -7.82
N LEU A 331 -20.78 13.07 -8.89
CA LEU A 331 -19.55 13.76 -9.31
C LEU A 331 -19.78 15.23 -9.74
N LYS A 332 -21.02 15.56 -10.13
CA LYS A 332 -21.43 16.92 -10.50
C LYS A 332 -21.87 17.78 -9.31
N ASP A 333 -22.10 17.17 -8.14
CA ASP A 333 -22.50 17.88 -6.94
C ASP A 333 -21.28 18.46 -6.22
N THR A 334 -20.79 19.58 -6.75
CA THR A 334 -19.60 20.25 -6.22
C THR A 334 -19.84 20.96 -4.90
N GLU A 335 -21.10 21.31 -4.59
CA GLU A 335 -21.46 21.97 -3.33
C GLU A 335 -21.37 20.99 -2.17
N THR A 336 -22.02 19.83 -2.29
CA THR A 336 -21.92 18.78 -1.27
C THR A 336 -20.49 18.26 -1.14
N ARG A 337 -19.77 18.09 -2.26
CA ARG A 337 -18.35 17.75 -2.23
C ARG A 337 -17.54 18.73 -1.39
N ALA A 338 -17.67 20.03 -1.67
CA ALA A 338 -16.93 21.07 -0.95
C ALA A 338 -17.29 21.11 0.55
N MET A 339 -18.55 20.83 0.91
CA MET A 339 -18.97 20.72 2.30
C MET A 339 -18.28 19.55 3.02
N ILE A 340 -18.23 18.37 2.40
CA ILE A 340 -17.59 17.18 2.99
C ILE A 340 -16.07 17.34 3.04
N GLU A 341 -15.46 17.96 2.02
CA GLU A 341 -14.03 18.30 2.01
C GLU A 341 -13.68 19.28 3.13
N LYS A 342 -14.53 20.28 3.39
CA LYS A 342 -14.35 21.20 4.51
C LYS A 342 -14.45 20.49 5.86
N GLU A 343 -15.45 19.61 6.05
CA GLU A 343 -15.54 18.75 7.25
C GLU A 343 -14.26 17.92 7.42
N ARG A 344 -13.72 17.38 6.32
CA ARG A 344 -12.47 16.62 6.33
C ARG A 344 -11.28 17.47 6.78
N GLU A 345 -11.15 18.68 6.23
CA GLU A 345 -10.09 19.62 6.61
C GLU A 345 -10.16 19.95 8.11
N GLU A 346 -11.35 20.21 8.63
CA GLU A 346 -11.57 20.47 10.07
C GLU A 346 -11.20 19.25 10.95
N LEU A 347 -11.52 18.03 10.50
CA LEU A 347 -11.10 16.80 11.19
C LEU A 347 -9.58 16.61 11.15
N VAL A 348 -8.94 16.93 10.02
CA VAL A 348 -7.48 16.88 9.86
C VAL A 348 -6.80 17.86 10.82
N GLU A 349 -7.25 19.12 10.89
CA GLU A 349 -6.66 20.11 11.81
C GLU A 349 -6.82 19.71 13.28
N GLN A 350 -7.98 19.16 13.65
CA GLN A 350 -8.19 18.60 14.98
C GLN A 350 -7.24 17.43 15.27
N PHE A 351 -7.08 16.50 14.32
CA PHE A 351 -6.18 15.35 14.48
C PHE A 351 -4.73 15.79 14.63
N LEU A 352 -4.28 16.76 13.82
CA LEU A 352 -2.93 17.30 13.90
C LEU A 352 -2.68 18.01 15.23
N THR A 353 -3.64 18.81 15.70
CA THR A 353 -3.56 19.49 17.00
C THR A 353 -3.42 18.49 18.16
N VAL A 354 -4.28 17.48 18.21
CA VAL A 354 -4.22 16.44 19.26
C VAL A 354 -2.95 15.60 19.13
N THR A 355 -2.46 15.37 17.92
CA THR A 355 -1.21 14.63 17.69
C THR A 355 0.02 15.43 18.12
N ALA A 356 0.07 16.76 17.94
CA ALA A 356 1.11 17.61 18.52
C ALA A 356 1.11 17.51 20.05
N GLN A 357 -0.06 17.66 20.68
CA GLN A 357 -0.20 17.53 22.14
C GLN A 357 0.27 16.16 22.62
N TRP A 358 -0.13 15.09 21.93
CA TRP A 358 0.28 13.71 22.22
C TRP A 358 1.79 13.47 22.08
N ILE A 359 2.43 14.11 21.09
CA ILE A 359 3.89 14.08 20.94
C ILE A 359 4.55 14.78 22.12
N GLU A 360 4.07 15.97 22.49
CA GLU A 360 4.62 16.85 23.54
C GLU A 360 4.39 16.32 24.97
N HIS A 361 3.38 15.49 25.17
CA HIS A 361 2.93 15.07 26.50
C HIS A 361 3.92 14.12 27.20
N GLN A 362 4.26 14.44 28.44
CA GLN A 362 5.03 13.62 29.38
C GLN A 362 4.43 13.78 30.79
N PRO A 363 4.43 12.72 31.63
CA PRO A 363 4.88 11.35 31.37
C PRO A 363 3.82 10.47 30.68
N LEU A 364 4.24 9.32 30.12
CA LEU A 364 3.34 8.36 29.42
C LEU A 364 2.26 7.73 30.31
N ASN A 365 2.45 7.72 31.63
CA ASN A 365 1.49 7.16 32.60
C ASN A 365 0.46 8.18 33.12
N ASP A 366 0.49 9.42 32.61
CA ASP A 366 -0.48 10.45 32.94
C ASP A 366 -1.86 10.11 32.33
N PRO A 367 -2.97 10.16 33.08
CA PRO A 367 -4.32 10.04 32.53
C PRO A 367 -4.60 10.95 31.32
N ALA A 368 -4.01 12.14 31.26
CA ALA A 368 -4.14 13.04 30.12
C ALA A 368 -3.52 12.46 28.83
N TYR A 369 -2.43 11.68 28.97
CA TYR A 369 -1.81 10.98 27.85
C TYR A 369 -2.76 9.97 27.19
N ILE A 370 -3.43 9.17 28.01
CA ILE A 370 -4.42 8.18 27.55
C ILE A 370 -5.60 8.87 26.87
N GLN A 371 -6.09 9.99 27.41
CA GLN A 371 -7.16 10.76 26.79
C GLN A 371 -6.78 11.32 25.42
N LEU A 372 -5.53 11.77 25.24
CA LEU A 372 -5.02 12.21 23.93
C LEU A 372 -5.00 11.04 22.93
N GLN A 373 -4.53 9.86 23.34
CA GLN A 373 -4.56 8.67 22.48
C GLN A 373 -5.98 8.27 22.07
N GLU A 374 -6.92 8.24 23.03
CA GLU A 374 -8.33 7.95 22.74
C GLU A 374 -8.93 8.97 21.77
N LYS A 375 -8.61 10.25 21.93
CA LYS A 375 -9.08 11.31 21.03
C LYS A 375 -8.49 11.17 19.61
N ARG A 376 -7.21 10.80 19.47
CA ARG A 376 -6.60 10.49 18.16
C ARG A 376 -7.29 9.33 17.46
N VAL A 377 -7.64 8.28 18.21
CA VAL A 377 -8.40 7.13 17.67
C VAL A 377 -9.78 7.57 17.21
N GLN A 378 -10.52 8.34 18.02
CA GLN A 378 -11.84 8.87 17.64
C GLN A 378 -11.79 9.71 16.37
N LEU A 379 -10.81 10.62 16.26
CA LEU A 379 -10.63 11.46 15.08
C LEU A 379 -10.22 10.65 13.85
N SER A 380 -9.41 9.60 14.03
CA SER A 380 -9.06 8.68 12.94
C SER A 380 -10.29 7.95 12.40
N THR A 381 -11.16 7.46 13.28
CA THR A 381 -12.44 6.84 12.87
C THR A 381 -13.31 7.83 12.11
N ALA A 382 -13.46 9.06 12.62
CA ALA A 382 -14.24 10.11 11.96
C ALA A 382 -13.69 10.46 10.56
N LEU A 383 -12.37 10.48 10.37
CA LEU A 383 -11.73 10.70 9.08
C LEU A 383 -12.03 9.57 8.07
N CYS A 384 -12.12 8.32 8.55
CA CYS A 384 -12.46 7.18 7.71
C CYS A 384 -13.94 7.23 7.30
N GLU A 385 -14.84 7.52 8.24
CA GLU A 385 -16.28 7.72 7.97
C GLU A 385 -16.52 8.89 7.01
N ASN A 386 -15.79 10.00 7.19
CA ASN A 386 -15.83 11.14 6.27
C ASN A 386 -15.38 10.74 4.85
N TYR A 387 -14.36 9.89 4.71
CA TYR A 387 -13.98 9.40 3.37
C TYR A 387 -15.09 8.58 2.71
N SER A 388 -15.77 7.69 3.45
CA SER A 388 -16.89 6.92 2.89
C SER A 388 -18.04 7.83 2.44
N LYS A 389 -18.26 8.99 3.09
CA LYS A 389 -19.18 10.04 2.61
C LYS A 389 -18.66 10.76 1.36
N LEU A 390 -17.35 11.02 1.28
CA LEU A 390 -16.72 11.76 0.20
C LEU A 390 -16.58 10.95 -1.09
N ASP A 391 -16.32 9.64 -0.99
CA ASP A 391 -16.01 8.75 -2.12
C ASP A 391 -16.97 8.90 -3.32
N PRO A 392 -18.31 8.91 -3.15
CA PRO A 392 -19.26 9.10 -4.26
C PRO A 392 -19.07 10.40 -5.05
N TYR A 393 -18.51 11.45 -4.42
CA TYR A 393 -18.37 12.80 -4.99
C TYR A 393 -17.01 13.05 -5.66
N ILE A 394 -16.05 12.16 -5.48
CA ILE A 394 -14.69 12.31 -6.03
C ILE A 394 -14.30 11.22 -7.00
N ARG A 395 -14.88 10.02 -6.89
CA ARG A 395 -14.46 8.84 -7.66
C ARG A 395 -15.56 8.34 -8.60
N SER A 396 -15.19 8.07 -9.85
CA SER A 396 -16.04 7.35 -10.81
C SER A 396 -16.23 5.89 -10.39
N ARG A 397 -17.46 5.40 -10.55
CA ARG A 397 -17.88 4.07 -10.14
C ARG A 397 -17.23 3.01 -11.03
N SER A 398 -16.55 2.07 -10.40
CA SER A 398 -15.89 0.92 -11.03
C SER A 398 -16.88 -0.21 -11.27
N VAL A 399 -16.51 -1.22 -12.06
CA VAL A 399 -17.31 -2.46 -12.21
C VAL A 399 -17.71 -3.08 -10.86
N TYR A 400 -16.90 -2.90 -9.81
CA TYR A 400 -17.17 -3.41 -8.47
C TYR A 400 -18.28 -2.65 -7.73
N ASP A 401 -18.46 -1.36 -8.03
CA ASP A 401 -19.60 -0.59 -7.56
C ASP A 401 -20.88 -1.06 -8.28
N TYR A 402 -20.82 -1.27 -9.61
CA TYR A 402 -21.95 -1.72 -10.43
C TYR A 402 -22.45 -3.11 -10.03
N ASN A 403 -21.55 -4.05 -9.72
CA ASN A 403 -21.91 -5.41 -9.31
C ASN A 403 -22.15 -5.55 -7.78
N GLY A 404 -21.96 -4.48 -7.02
CA GLY A 404 -22.21 -4.43 -5.57
C GLY A 404 -21.18 -5.17 -4.70
N SER A 405 -20.06 -5.62 -5.26
CA SER A 405 -18.97 -6.27 -4.51
C SER A 405 -18.16 -5.28 -3.68
N LEU A 406 -18.07 -4.03 -4.10
CA LEU A 406 -17.44 -2.96 -3.34
C LEU A 406 -18.47 -2.20 -2.50
N LYS A 407 -18.14 -2.02 -1.21
CA LYS A 407 -18.82 -1.13 -0.28
C LYS A 407 -17.75 -0.39 0.52
N VAL A 408 -17.56 0.88 0.19
CA VAL A 408 -16.58 1.80 0.80
C VAL A 408 -17.07 2.28 2.15
#